data_AF-A0A447PZL8-F1
#
_entry.id   AF-A0A447PZL8-F1
#
_cell.length_a   1.000
_cell.length_b   1.000
_cell.length_c   1.000
_cell.angle_alpha   90.00
_cell.angle_beta   90.00
_cell.angle_gamma   90.00
#
_symmetry.space_group_name_H-M   'P 1'
#
loop_
_entity.id
_entity.type
_entity.pdbx_description
1 polymer ?
#
loop_
_entity_poly.entity_id
_entity_poly.type
_entity_poly.pdbx_seq_one_letter_code
_entity_poly.pdbx_strand_id
1 'polypeptide(L)'
;MKNGCNTRFVADALAKFLKIHAREVSFAGQKDKHAVTEQWLCARVPGKEMPDFSAFQLEGCKVLEYARHKRKLRLGALKGNAFTLVLREISDRRDVETRLQAIRDGGVPNYFGAQRFGIGGSNLQGALRWAQSNAPVRDRNKRSFWLSAHVARCLIKLFTSG
;
A
#
# COMPACT_ATOMS: atom_id res chain seq x y z
N MET A 1 -14.27 -2.75 0.05
CA MET A 1 -13.59 -3.75 0.90
C MET A 1 -12.95 -4.82 0.02
N LYS A 2 -11.76 -5.32 0.40
CA LYS A 2 -11.10 -6.45 -0.24
C LYS A 2 -10.49 -7.41 0.79
N ASN A 3 -10.39 -8.69 0.45
CA ASN A 3 -9.75 -9.76 1.19
C ASN A 3 -9.07 -10.73 0.21
N GLY A 4 -7.83 -11.14 0.46
CA GLY A 4 -7.13 -12.16 -0.34
C GLY A 4 -6.49 -11.67 -1.65
N CYS A 5 -6.65 -10.39 -2.02
CA CYS A 5 -6.10 -9.82 -3.25
C CYS A 5 -5.35 -8.50 -3.01
N ASN A 6 -4.45 -8.14 -3.94
CA ASN A 6 -3.71 -6.88 -3.88
C ASN A 6 -4.51 -5.73 -4.53
N THR A 7 -4.17 -4.48 -4.20
CA THR A 7 -4.88 -3.29 -4.73
C THR A 7 -4.86 -3.22 -6.26
N ARG A 8 -3.75 -3.62 -6.90
CA ARG A 8 -3.60 -3.51 -8.35
C ARG A 8 -4.53 -4.45 -9.10
N PHE A 9 -4.70 -5.66 -8.61
CA PHE A 9 -5.64 -6.65 -9.14
C PHE A 9 -7.07 -6.10 -9.19
N VAL A 10 -7.53 -5.51 -8.08
CA VAL A 10 -8.87 -4.89 -8.02
C VAL A 10 -8.97 -3.70 -8.98
N ALA A 11 -7.92 -2.88 -9.08
CA ALA A 11 -7.90 -1.74 -10.01
C ALA A 11 -7.97 -2.16 -11.48
N ASP A 12 -7.27 -3.23 -11.86
CA ASP A 12 -7.29 -3.75 -13.22
C ASP A 12 -8.64 -4.41 -13.54
N ALA A 13 -9.27 -5.11 -12.59
CA ALA A 13 -10.63 -5.64 -12.73
C ALA A 13 -11.68 -4.54 -12.88
N LEU A 14 -11.57 -3.46 -12.08
CA LEU A 14 -12.43 -2.28 -12.17
C LEU A 14 -12.29 -1.60 -13.54
N ALA A 15 -11.08 -1.50 -14.07
CA ALA A 15 -10.84 -0.94 -15.40
C ALA A 15 -11.55 -1.74 -16.50
N LYS A 16 -11.48 -3.08 -16.43
CA LYS A 16 -12.17 -3.99 -17.35
C LYS A 16 -13.69 -3.83 -17.26
N PHE A 17 -14.23 -3.80 -16.04
CA PHE A 17 -15.67 -3.59 -15.81
C PHE A 17 -16.17 -2.29 -16.44
N LEU A 18 -15.42 -1.20 -16.25
CA LEU A 18 -15.75 0.11 -16.80
C LEU A 18 -15.37 0.29 -18.28
N LYS A 19 -14.76 -0.72 -18.92
CA LYS A 19 -14.25 -0.66 -20.30
C LYS A 19 -13.28 0.51 -20.54
N ILE A 20 -12.44 0.83 -19.55
CA ILE A 20 -11.43 1.88 -19.62
C ILE A 20 -10.02 1.30 -19.51
N HIS A 21 -9.03 2.08 -19.93
CA HIS A 21 -7.63 1.68 -19.80
C HIS A 21 -7.20 1.66 -18.32
N ALA A 22 -6.40 0.68 -17.89
CA ALA A 22 -5.95 0.53 -16.49
C ALA A 22 -5.30 1.78 -15.88
N ARG A 23 -4.62 2.59 -16.71
CA ARG A 23 -4.03 3.90 -16.32
C ARG A 23 -5.04 4.92 -15.80
N GLU A 24 -6.31 4.76 -16.17
CA GLU A 24 -7.42 5.62 -15.75
C GLU A 24 -7.94 5.27 -14.37
N VAL A 25 -7.54 4.10 -13.83
CA VAL A 25 -7.81 3.71 -12.45
C VAL A 25 -6.60 4.04 -11.59
N SER A 26 -6.83 4.69 -10.46
CA SER A 26 -5.81 5.04 -9.48
C SER A 26 -6.29 4.81 -8.04
N PHE A 27 -5.36 4.88 -7.10
CA PHE A 27 -5.57 4.61 -5.68
C PHE A 27 -4.54 5.39 -4.86
N ALA A 28 -4.83 5.62 -3.58
CA ALA A 28 -3.96 6.41 -2.70
C ALA A 28 -2.72 5.63 -2.22
N GLY A 29 -2.77 4.31 -2.20
CA GLY A 29 -1.65 3.48 -1.78
C GLY A 29 -1.96 2.00 -1.95
N GLN A 30 -0.94 1.16 -1.76
CA GLN A 30 -1.15 -0.28 -1.72
C GLN A 30 -1.71 -0.69 -0.36
N LYS A 31 -2.49 -1.77 -0.36
CA LYS A 31 -3.04 -2.42 0.83
C LYS A 31 -2.69 -3.89 0.81
N ASP A 32 -2.42 -4.45 1.99
CA ASP A 32 -1.91 -5.81 2.13
C ASP A 32 -2.85 -6.85 1.55
N LYS A 33 -2.29 -7.86 0.86
CA LYS A 33 -3.07 -8.97 0.30
C LYS A 33 -3.70 -9.83 1.39
N HIS A 34 -2.93 -10.10 2.45
CA HIS A 34 -3.29 -10.98 3.56
C HIS A 34 -3.94 -10.19 4.71
N ALA A 35 -4.93 -9.38 4.39
CA ALA A 35 -5.71 -8.61 5.36
C ALA A 35 -7.07 -8.25 4.75
N VAL A 36 -8.06 -8.03 5.62
CA VAL A 36 -9.29 -7.34 5.23
C VAL A 36 -8.98 -5.84 5.21
N THR A 37 -9.18 -5.21 4.06
CA THR A 37 -8.86 -3.79 3.89
C THR A 37 -9.95 -3.02 3.18
N GLU A 38 -10.16 -1.78 3.61
CA GLU A 38 -10.99 -0.80 2.94
C GLU A 38 -10.10 0.27 2.30
N GLN A 39 -10.42 0.63 1.06
CA GLN A 39 -9.69 1.65 0.33
C GLN A 39 -10.54 2.24 -0.78
N TRP A 40 -10.24 3.48 -1.11
CA TRP A 40 -10.77 4.16 -2.28
C TRP A 40 -9.96 3.81 -3.52
N LEU A 41 -10.69 3.47 -4.59
CA LEU A 41 -10.21 3.50 -5.97
C LEU A 41 -10.85 4.68 -6.68
N CYS A 42 -10.17 5.22 -7.68
CA CYS A 42 -10.65 6.33 -8.49
C CYS A 42 -10.52 5.95 -9.96
N ALA A 43 -11.65 5.90 -10.67
CA ALA A 43 -11.68 5.67 -12.11
C ALA A 43 -12.10 6.95 -12.83
N ARG A 44 -11.36 7.35 -13.87
CA ARG A 44 -11.76 8.49 -14.71
C ARG A 44 -12.81 8.05 -15.73
N VAL A 45 -14.08 8.36 -15.44
CA VAL A 45 -15.21 8.13 -16.34
C VAL A 45 -15.84 9.49 -16.72
N PRO A 46 -15.64 9.98 -17.95
CA PRO A 46 -16.25 11.21 -18.44
C PRO A 46 -17.78 11.18 -18.40
N GLY A 47 -18.41 12.35 -18.57
CA GLY A 47 -19.88 12.47 -18.55
C GLY A 47 -20.45 12.68 -17.15
N LYS A 48 -21.79 12.68 -17.07
CA LYS A 48 -22.54 12.88 -15.81
C LYS A 48 -23.14 11.58 -15.26
N GLU A 49 -23.39 10.59 -16.12
CA GLU A 49 -24.02 9.32 -15.77
C GLU A 49 -23.16 8.48 -14.81
N MET A 50 -23.76 7.90 -13.79
CA MET A 50 -23.04 7.02 -12.87
C MET A 50 -23.12 5.57 -13.38
N PRO A 51 -21.99 4.86 -13.57
CA PRO A 51 -22.02 3.43 -13.83
C PRO A 51 -22.69 2.69 -12.67
N ASP A 52 -23.47 1.65 -12.97
CA ASP A 52 -24.05 0.81 -11.94
C ASP A 52 -22.99 -0.13 -11.34
N PHE A 53 -22.40 0.29 -10.23
CA PHE A 53 -21.40 -0.52 -9.51
C PHE A 53 -22.00 -1.70 -8.75
N SER A 54 -23.32 -1.85 -8.66
CA SER A 54 -23.95 -3.04 -8.07
C SER A 54 -23.67 -4.30 -8.92
N ALA A 55 -23.48 -4.13 -10.23
CA ALA A 55 -23.09 -5.18 -11.16
C ALA A 55 -21.60 -5.55 -11.11
N PHE A 56 -20.76 -4.79 -10.39
CA PHE A 56 -19.34 -5.11 -10.26
C PHE A 56 -19.12 -6.19 -9.21
N GLN A 57 -18.96 -7.43 -9.67
CA GLN A 57 -18.64 -8.58 -8.83
C GLN A 57 -17.19 -9.02 -9.05
N LEU A 58 -16.47 -9.18 -7.94
CA LEU A 58 -15.11 -9.69 -7.94
C LEU A 58 -14.89 -10.48 -6.66
N GLU A 59 -14.37 -11.71 -6.80
CA GLU A 59 -14.13 -12.58 -5.65
C GLU A 59 -13.24 -11.91 -4.60
N GLY A 60 -13.62 -12.06 -3.32
CA GLY A 60 -12.94 -11.44 -2.20
C GLY A 60 -13.08 -9.91 -2.15
N CYS A 61 -13.93 -9.30 -2.98
CA CYS A 61 -14.12 -7.84 -3.02
C CYS A 61 -15.60 -7.47 -2.90
N LYS A 62 -15.85 -6.36 -2.23
CA LYS A 62 -17.19 -5.76 -2.09
C LYS A 62 -17.12 -4.26 -2.29
N VAL A 63 -17.97 -3.73 -3.17
CA VAL A 63 -18.20 -2.28 -3.27
C VAL A 63 -19.00 -1.85 -2.05
N LEU A 64 -18.49 -0.84 -1.33
CA LEU A 64 -19.16 -0.29 -0.15
C LEU A 64 -19.86 1.03 -0.49
N GLU A 65 -19.18 1.89 -1.24
CA GLU A 65 -19.64 3.21 -1.62
C GLU A 65 -19.00 3.61 -2.96
N TYR A 66 -19.69 4.44 -3.74
CA TYR A 66 -19.14 5.07 -4.93
C TYR A 66 -19.76 6.47 -5.13
N ALA A 67 -18.94 7.43 -5.55
CA ALA A 67 -19.35 8.79 -5.81
C ALA A 67 -18.48 9.43 -6.90
N ARG A 68 -19.00 10.46 -7.57
CA ARG A 68 -18.22 11.27 -8.52
C ARG A 68 -17.33 12.23 -7.74
N HIS A 69 -16.11 12.43 -8.22
CA HIS A 69 -15.17 13.36 -7.63
C HIS A 69 -14.43 14.16 -8.72
N LYS A 70 -14.13 15.44 -8.44
CA LYS A 70 -13.54 16.36 -9.42
C LYS A 70 -12.06 16.07 -9.72
N ARG A 71 -11.33 15.51 -8.76
CA ARG A 71 -9.89 15.28 -8.85
C ARG A 71 -9.56 13.78 -8.80
N LYS A 72 -8.56 13.38 -9.59
CA LYS A 72 -8.01 12.02 -9.54
C LYS A 72 -7.33 11.75 -8.19
N LEU A 73 -7.56 10.58 -7.62
CA LEU A 73 -6.86 10.13 -6.40
C LEU A 73 -5.41 9.78 -6.75
N ARG A 74 -4.44 10.43 -6.09
CA ARG A 74 -3.00 10.23 -6.32
C ARG A 74 -2.38 9.34 -5.25
N LEU A 75 -1.28 8.65 -5.60
CA LEU A 75 -0.46 7.93 -4.63
C LEU A 75 0.03 8.88 -3.53
N GLY A 76 -0.06 8.45 -2.27
CA GLY A 76 0.28 9.24 -1.08
C GLY A 76 -0.82 10.21 -0.63
N ALA A 77 -1.91 10.40 -1.39
CA ALA A 77 -2.99 11.31 -1.04
C ALA A 77 -4.00 10.67 -0.06
N LEU A 78 -3.51 10.19 1.08
CA LEU A 78 -4.31 9.73 2.21
C LEU A 78 -3.84 10.40 3.50
N LYS A 79 -4.76 10.66 4.43
CA LYS A 79 -4.42 11.18 5.77
C LYS A 79 -3.70 10.12 6.62
N GLY A 80 -4.13 8.86 6.52
CA GLY A 80 -3.62 7.76 7.31
C GLY A 80 -4.46 6.50 7.14
N ASN A 81 -4.22 5.49 7.97
CA ASN A 81 -5.00 4.26 8.03
C ASN A 81 -5.38 3.98 9.48
N ALA A 82 -6.61 3.51 9.70
CA ALA A 82 -7.03 2.95 10.98
C ALA A 82 -6.82 1.43 10.94
N PHE A 83 -6.25 0.87 12.00
CA PHE A 83 -5.97 -0.57 12.10
C PHE A 83 -6.74 -1.17 13.27
N THR A 84 -7.32 -2.34 13.03
CA THR A 84 -7.83 -3.23 14.07
C THR A 84 -7.08 -4.54 13.93
N LEU A 85 -6.30 -4.87 14.97
CA LEU A 85 -5.40 -6.02 14.98
C LEU A 85 -5.82 -6.97 16.09
N VAL A 86 -5.72 -8.27 15.82
CA VAL A 86 -5.91 -9.32 16.83
C VAL A 86 -4.61 -10.09 16.93
N LEU A 87 -3.92 -9.96 18.06
CA LEU A 87 -2.76 -10.77 18.40
C LEU A 87 -3.25 -12.08 19.02
N ARG A 88 -2.75 -13.21 18.50
CA ARG A 88 -3.08 -14.57 18.98
C ARG A 88 -1.81 -15.20 19.55
N GLU A 89 -1.97 -16.26 20.33
CA GLU A 89 -0.84 -17.05 20.87
C GLU A 89 0.17 -16.20 21.66
N ILE A 90 -0.35 -15.28 22.47
CA ILE A 90 0.49 -14.42 23.33
C ILE A 90 1.11 -15.28 24.44
N SER A 91 2.43 -15.37 24.46
CA SER A 91 3.20 -16.13 25.45
C SER A 91 3.23 -15.43 26.82
N ASP A 92 3.40 -14.11 26.85
CA ASP A 92 3.36 -13.29 28.06
C ASP A 92 2.43 -12.09 27.88
N ARG A 93 1.25 -12.17 28.49
CA ARG A 93 0.26 -11.10 28.43
C ARG A 93 0.68 -9.85 29.20
N ARG A 94 1.45 -9.99 30.29
CA ARG A 94 1.84 -8.86 31.14
C ARG A 94 2.90 -8.00 30.43
N ASP A 95 3.86 -8.63 29.76
CA ASP A 95 4.85 -7.93 28.93
C ASP A 95 4.16 -7.14 27.80
N VAL A 96 3.21 -7.76 27.10
CA VAL A 96 2.43 -7.07 26.04
C VAL A 96 1.66 -5.87 26.58
N GLU A 97 0.96 -6.02 27.71
CA GLU A 97 0.21 -4.91 28.32
C GLU A 97 1.14 -3.75 28.72
N THR A 98 2.29 -4.07 29.31
CA THR A 98 3.31 -3.08 29.70
C THR A 98 3.83 -2.31 28.49
N ARG A 99 4.10 -3.03 27.38
CA ARG A 99 4.52 -2.40 26.11
C ARG A 99 3.42 -1.55 25.50
N LEU A 100 2.16 -1.98 25.55
CA LEU A 100 1.03 -1.19 25.04
C LEU A 100 0.87 0.13 25.81
N GLN A 101 1.07 0.13 27.12
CA GLN A 101 1.08 1.35 27.93
C GLN A 101 2.24 2.27 27.52
N ALA A 102 3.46 1.74 27.39
CA ALA A 102 4.61 2.50 26.91
C ALA A 102 4.39 3.08 25.50
N ILE A 103 3.76 2.33 24.60
CA ILE A 103 3.43 2.78 23.24
C ILE A 103 2.38 3.88 23.26
N ARG A 104 1.38 3.80 24.14
CA ARG A 104 0.35 4.84 24.28
C ARG A 104 0.98 6.17 24.71
N ASP A 105 1.92 6.13 25.64
CA ASP A 105 2.47 7.32 26.29
C ASP A 105 3.69 7.88 25.53
N GLY A 106 4.50 7.03 24.91
CA GLY A 106 5.76 7.39 24.23
C GLY A 106 5.81 7.11 22.72
N GLY A 107 4.78 6.47 22.15
CA GLY A 107 4.76 6.08 20.74
C GLY A 107 5.71 4.92 20.41
N VAL A 108 6.03 4.79 19.11
CA VAL A 108 7.02 3.83 18.61
C VAL A 108 7.95 4.51 17.60
N PRO A 109 9.17 4.00 17.40
CA PRO A 109 10.00 4.44 16.28
C PRO A 109 9.27 4.27 14.94
N ASN A 110 9.22 5.33 14.14
CA ASN A 110 8.55 5.35 12.85
C ASN A 110 9.40 4.71 11.74
N TYR A 111 9.73 3.43 11.90
CA TYR A 111 10.58 2.71 10.96
C TYR A 111 9.82 2.29 9.69
N PHE A 112 10.58 2.15 8.60
CA PHE A 112 10.09 1.45 7.42
C PHE A 112 10.04 -0.06 7.70
N GLY A 113 8.84 -0.63 7.65
CA GLY A 113 8.66 -2.08 7.81
C GLY A 113 9.36 -2.90 6.72
N ALA A 114 9.64 -4.17 7.00
CA ALA A 114 10.40 -5.08 6.12
C ALA A 114 9.85 -5.15 4.68
N GLN A 115 8.52 -5.07 4.51
CA GLN A 115 7.85 -5.04 3.20
C GLN A 115 8.40 -3.94 2.27
N ARG A 116 8.89 -2.82 2.82
CA ARG A 116 9.48 -1.72 2.05
C ARG A 116 10.70 -2.17 1.24
N PHE A 117 11.46 -3.14 1.74
CA PHE A 117 12.69 -3.63 1.13
C PHE A 117 12.45 -4.79 0.16
N GLY A 118 11.19 -5.16 -0.09
CA GLY A 118 10.81 -6.26 -0.99
C GLY A 118 10.96 -7.64 -0.34
N ILE A 119 10.43 -8.66 -1.00
CA ILE A 119 10.53 -10.06 -0.54
C ILE A 119 12.02 -10.42 -0.44
N GLY A 120 12.44 -10.90 0.74
CA GLY A 120 13.85 -11.22 1.02
C GLY A 120 14.82 -10.04 0.89
N GLY A 121 14.36 -8.78 0.95
CA GLY A 121 15.23 -7.61 0.77
C GLY A 121 15.64 -7.32 -0.68
N SER A 122 14.97 -7.95 -1.65
CA SER A 122 15.28 -7.84 -3.09
C SER A 122 15.31 -6.41 -3.64
N ASN A 123 14.46 -5.50 -3.15
CA ASN A 123 14.47 -4.11 -3.62
C ASN A 123 15.73 -3.39 -3.15
N LEU A 124 16.19 -3.67 -1.92
CA LEU A 124 17.41 -3.08 -1.40
C LEU A 124 18.64 -3.63 -2.11
N GLN A 125 18.72 -4.95 -2.30
CA GLN A 125 19.81 -5.58 -3.03
C GLN A 125 19.89 -5.07 -4.49
N GLY A 126 18.73 -4.94 -5.15
CA GLY A 126 18.63 -4.33 -6.47
C GLY A 126 19.15 -2.90 -6.51
N ALA A 127 18.77 -2.08 -5.52
CA ALA A 127 19.25 -0.71 -5.41
C ALA A 127 20.77 -0.62 -5.22
N LEU A 128 21.35 -1.48 -4.38
CA LEU A 128 22.81 -1.51 -4.15
C LEU A 128 23.57 -1.92 -5.40
N ARG A 129 23.12 -2.98 -6.09
CA ARG A 129 23.72 -3.41 -7.35
C ARG A 129 23.63 -2.31 -8.41
N TRP A 130 22.49 -1.64 -8.48
CA TRP A 130 22.32 -0.54 -9.41
C TRP A 130 23.24 0.63 -9.09
N ALA A 131 23.38 1.02 -7.82
CA ALA A 131 24.28 2.09 -7.40
C ALA A 131 25.76 1.81 -7.71
N GLN A 132 26.15 0.53 -7.79
CA GLN A 132 27.49 0.11 -8.19
C GLN A 132 27.67 0.00 -9.72
N SER A 133 26.59 0.12 -10.48
CA SER A 133 26.59 0.02 -11.94
C SER A 133 26.29 1.38 -12.57
N ASN A 134 26.97 1.73 -13.66
CA ASN A 134 26.58 2.90 -14.48
C ASN A 134 25.42 2.60 -15.46
N ALA A 135 24.69 1.50 -15.25
CA ALA A 135 23.64 1.05 -16.15
C ALA A 135 22.29 1.71 -15.82
N PRO A 136 21.52 2.17 -16.83
CA PRO A 136 20.19 2.73 -16.61
C PRO A 136 19.16 1.64 -16.33
N VAL A 137 18.30 1.84 -15.33
CA VAL A 137 17.12 0.98 -15.09
C VAL A 137 15.95 1.46 -15.95
N ARG A 138 15.63 0.71 -17.00
CA ARG A 138 14.55 1.04 -17.95
C ARG A 138 13.15 0.89 -17.34
N ASP A 139 12.96 -0.09 -16.46
CA ASP A 139 11.68 -0.33 -15.79
C ASP A 139 11.43 0.74 -14.71
N ARG A 140 10.48 1.62 -14.97
CA ARG A 140 10.14 2.73 -14.07
C ARG A 140 9.66 2.27 -12.70
N ASN A 141 8.94 1.15 -12.62
CA ASN A 141 8.41 0.62 -11.36
C ASN A 141 9.55 0.05 -10.52
N LYS A 142 10.41 -0.80 -11.11
CA LYS A 142 11.60 -1.33 -10.41
C LYS A 142 12.49 -0.20 -9.92
N ARG A 143 12.75 0.79 -10.76
CA ARG A 143 13.53 1.98 -10.39
C ARG A 143 12.93 2.70 -9.19
N SER A 144 11.61 2.91 -9.17
CA SER A 144 10.92 3.55 -8.05
C SER A 144 11.03 2.75 -6.75
N PHE A 145 10.87 1.42 -6.80
CA PHE A 145 11.03 0.56 -5.63
C PHE A 145 12.46 0.57 -5.09
N TRP A 146 13.46 0.50 -5.96
CA TRP A 146 14.87 0.50 -5.56
C TRP A 146 15.29 1.82 -4.91
N LEU A 147 14.91 2.95 -5.51
CA LEU A 147 15.13 4.27 -4.90
C LEU A 147 14.45 4.38 -3.53
N SER A 148 13.18 3.96 -3.43
CA SER A 148 12.45 4.01 -2.16
C SER A 148 13.12 3.14 -1.08
N ALA A 149 13.63 1.96 -1.43
CA ALA A 149 14.31 1.08 -0.50
C ALA A 149 15.67 1.65 -0.04
N HIS A 150 16.44 2.26 -0.95
CA HIS A 150 17.72 2.88 -0.62
C HIS A 150 17.56 4.07 0.33
N VAL A 151 16.64 4.99 0.03
CA VAL A 151 16.33 6.14 0.89
C VAL A 151 15.87 5.66 2.28
N ALA A 152 15.00 4.65 2.34
CA ALA A 152 14.56 4.06 3.60
C ALA A 152 15.72 3.50 4.43
N ARG A 153 16.69 2.82 3.81
CA ARG A 153 17.89 2.31 4.49
C ARG A 153 18.74 3.45 5.06
N CYS A 154 18.96 4.50 4.29
CA CYS A 154 19.76 5.64 4.75
C CYS A 154 19.11 6.31 5.97
N LEU A 155 17.77 6.47 5.95
CA LEU A 155 17.03 7.00 7.09
C LEU A 155 17.15 6.12 8.34
N ILE A 156 16.99 4.80 8.21
CA ILE A 156 17.14 3.88 9.36
C ILE A 156 18.53 4.00 9.99
N LYS A 157 19.59 4.03 9.16
CA LYS A 157 20.98 4.14 9.66
C LYS A 157 21.20 5.40 10.51
N LEU A 158 20.62 6.54 10.15
CA LEU A 158 20.74 7.78 10.91
C LEU A 158 20.17 7.67 12.33
N PHE A 159 19.16 6.82 12.55
CA PHE A 159 18.54 6.61 13.85
C PHE A 159 19.14 5.46 14.67
N THR A 160 19.98 4.62 14.06
CA THR A 160 20.63 3.46 14.72
C THR A 160 22.12 3.66 14.97
N SER A 161 22.70 4.74 14.44
CA SER A 161 24.14 5.07 14.56
C SER A 161 24.42 6.13 15.64
N GLY A 162 23.53 6.24 16.64
CA GLY A 162 23.70 7.08 17.83
C GLY A 162 23.83 6.22 19.09
#